data_AF-A0A8T4N0H3-F1
#
_entry.id   AF-A0A8T4N0H3-F1
#
_cell.length_a   1.000
_cell.length_b   1.000
_cell.length_c   1.000
_cell.angle_alpha   90.00
_cell.angle_beta   90.00
_cell.angle_gamma   90.00
#
_symmetry.space_group_name_H-M   'P 1'
#
loop_
_entity.id
_entity.type
_entity.pdbx_description
1 polymer ?
#
loop_
_entity_poly.entity_id
_entity_poly.type
_entity_poly.pdbx_seq_one_letter_code
_entity_poly.pdbx_strand_id
1 'polypeptide(L)'
;MKKVIILATLLILAMLTLVNAIDVYDCQNLDIEGETYVLQNDISTSGNCFEINAESITLDLNKYIVSGDDNGYAVQIKNSHSVIRNGRIQNFNKGIEILDSNKNTLIGNEIINNEVGIYFNFGASDNAINNNYISNNENIQFNGINPNIWNSEKQKQSNIIEGPMIGGNFWAKPDGTGFSQTCPDSNGDGFCDEPYKIKVNNTDFFPLAKLKRTTTDVEIRSIRIFPNQPQVGDTVRVVIKIKNLENVPTNLRISEIRCWPKIEHGGRACGGGGTRGYSIPLGPREIYTINDNFAIYTSGEYSISTRADSQIPDNNQENNQKEISFIV
;
A
#
# COMPACT_ATOMS: atom_id res chain seq x y z
N MET A 1 33.11 26.78 -38.47
CA MET A 1 31.72 26.42 -38.82
C MET A 1 31.32 25.22 -37.97
N LYS A 2 30.51 25.44 -36.93
CA LYS A 2 30.04 24.39 -36.01
C LYS A 2 28.99 23.53 -36.73
N LYS A 3 29.23 22.22 -36.86
CA LYS A 3 28.23 21.26 -37.34
C LYS A 3 27.19 21.07 -36.24
N VAL A 4 25.96 21.46 -36.53
CA VAL A 4 24.78 21.23 -35.68
C VAL A 4 24.42 19.75 -35.79
N ILE A 5 24.50 19.02 -34.68
CA ILE A 5 23.97 17.66 -34.57
C ILE A 5 22.52 17.83 -34.13
N ILE A 6 21.58 17.54 -35.03
CA ILE A 6 20.16 17.44 -34.69
C ILE A 6 19.99 16.06 -34.04
N LEU A 7 19.88 16.02 -32.71
CA LEU A 7 19.38 14.84 -32.00
C LEU A 7 17.90 14.70 -32.33
N ALA A 8 17.56 13.72 -33.17
CA ALA A 8 16.19 13.23 -33.27
C ALA A 8 15.90 12.42 -31.99
N THR A 9 15.08 12.97 -31.10
CA THR A 9 14.55 12.24 -29.96
C THR A 9 13.57 11.18 -30.47
N LEU A 10 13.98 9.92 -30.36
CA LEU A 10 13.16 8.76 -30.64
C LEU A 10 12.06 8.68 -29.58
N LEU A 11 10.87 9.19 -29.90
CA LEU A 11 9.67 9.02 -29.09
C LEU A 11 9.27 7.55 -29.20
N ILE A 12 9.61 6.73 -28.20
CA ILE A 12 9.12 5.35 -28.09
C ILE A 12 7.63 5.44 -27.75
N LEU A 13 6.79 5.45 -28.79
CA LEU A 13 5.37 5.22 -28.67
C LEU A 13 5.21 3.74 -28.28
N ALA A 14 4.93 3.46 -27.00
CA ALA A 14 4.53 2.12 -26.60
C ALA A 14 3.27 1.76 -27.40
N MET A 15 3.43 0.91 -28.42
CA MET A 15 2.28 0.26 -29.05
C MET A 15 1.63 -0.58 -27.96
N LEU A 16 0.52 -0.10 -27.42
CA LEU A 16 -0.37 -0.89 -26.59
C LEU A 16 -1.01 -1.91 -27.55
N THR A 17 -0.36 -3.05 -27.74
CA THR A 17 -1.01 -4.20 -28.35
C THR A 17 -2.22 -4.51 -27.47
N LEU A 18 -3.42 -4.45 -28.04
CA LEU A 18 -4.60 -5.06 -27.42
C LEU A 18 -4.28 -6.55 -27.25
N VAL A 19 -3.80 -6.92 -26.07
CA VAL A 19 -3.76 -8.31 -25.66
C VAL A 19 -5.24 -8.69 -25.53
N ASN A 20 -5.70 -9.62 -26.38
CA ASN A 20 -7.02 -10.22 -26.19
C ASN A 20 -6.92 -11.03 -24.90
N ALA A 21 -7.27 -10.41 -23.78
CA ALA A 21 -7.36 -11.10 -22.52
C ALA A 21 -8.58 -12.02 -22.52
N ILE A 22 -8.42 -13.23 -22.00
CA ILE A 22 -9.49 -14.17 -21.75
C ILE A 22 -9.96 -13.95 -20.32
N ASP A 23 -11.20 -13.49 -20.17
CA ASP A 23 -11.81 -13.34 -18.85
C ASP A 23 -12.08 -14.70 -18.21
N VAL A 24 -11.75 -14.80 -16.93
CA VAL A 24 -11.90 -16.01 -16.12
C VAL A 24 -12.71 -15.69 -14.88
N TYR A 25 -13.67 -16.57 -14.56
CA TYR A 25 -14.58 -16.40 -13.42
C TYR A 25 -14.47 -17.51 -12.38
N ASP A 26 -13.92 -18.67 -12.78
CA ASP A 26 -13.84 -19.88 -11.97
C ASP A 26 -12.51 -20.61 -12.21
N CYS A 27 -12.17 -21.54 -11.31
CA CYS A 27 -11.04 -22.44 -11.47
C CYS A 27 -11.14 -23.24 -12.77
N GLN A 28 -10.06 -23.27 -13.54
CA GLN A 28 -10.01 -23.98 -14.82
C GLN A 28 -8.58 -24.27 -15.28
N ASN A 29 -8.48 -25.07 -16.34
CA ASN A 29 -7.23 -25.26 -17.06
C ASN A 29 -6.96 -24.08 -17.98
N LEU A 30 -5.70 -23.65 -18.01
CA LEU A 30 -5.19 -22.61 -18.87
C LEU A 30 -4.29 -23.29 -19.91
N ASP A 31 -4.83 -23.49 -21.11
CA ASP A 31 -4.29 -24.42 -22.10
C ASP A 31 -3.89 -23.75 -23.43
N ILE A 32 -4.12 -22.43 -23.57
CA ILE A 32 -3.82 -21.71 -24.80
C ILE A 32 -2.50 -20.97 -24.65
N GLU A 33 -1.49 -21.42 -25.39
CA GLU A 33 -0.13 -20.87 -25.37
C GLU A 33 -0.12 -19.37 -25.70
N GLY A 34 0.64 -18.60 -24.93
CA GLY A 34 0.82 -17.16 -25.15
C GLY A 34 -0.35 -16.27 -24.74
N GLU A 35 -1.46 -16.86 -24.27
CA GLU A 35 -2.64 -16.09 -23.89
C GLU A 35 -2.53 -15.49 -22.48
N THR A 36 -3.27 -14.39 -22.30
CA THR A 36 -3.45 -13.76 -20.99
C THR A 36 -4.83 -14.04 -20.46
N TYR A 37 -4.91 -14.70 -19.31
CA TYR A 37 -6.11 -14.95 -18.56
C TYR A 37 -6.24 -13.93 -17.44
N VAL A 38 -7.38 -13.26 -17.35
CA VAL A 38 -7.64 -12.20 -16.35
C VAL A 38 -8.81 -12.61 -15.48
N LEU A 39 -8.56 -12.73 -14.18
CA LEU A 39 -9.59 -13.05 -13.21
C LEU A 39 -10.56 -11.85 -13.05
N GLN A 40 -11.85 -12.14 -12.96
CA GLN A 40 -12.91 -11.12 -12.90
C GLN A 40 -13.66 -11.06 -11.56
N ASN A 41 -13.40 -11.99 -10.64
CA ASN A 41 -14.01 -12.05 -9.32
C ASN A 41 -13.16 -12.86 -8.33
N ASP A 42 -13.46 -12.71 -7.05
CA ASP A 42 -12.93 -13.62 -6.03
C ASP A 42 -13.46 -15.04 -6.25
N ILE A 43 -12.61 -16.03 -5.99
CA ILE A 43 -12.92 -17.47 -6.07
C ILE A 43 -12.77 -18.09 -4.68
N SER A 44 -13.73 -18.96 -4.34
CA SER A 44 -13.63 -19.91 -3.23
C SER A 44 -13.86 -21.31 -3.76
N THR A 45 -12.90 -22.21 -3.53
CA THR A 45 -12.91 -23.57 -4.08
C THR A 45 -12.49 -24.60 -3.04
N SER A 46 -12.75 -25.87 -3.32
CA SER A 46 -12.23 -27.02 -2.58
C SER A 46 -11.20 -27.76 -3.43
N GLY A 47 -10.03 -28.09 -2.87
CA GLY A 47 -8.97 -28.77 -3.60
C GLY A 47 -8.23 -27.86 -4.58
N ASN A 48 -8.14 -28.25 -5.86
CA ASN A 48 -7.30 -27.56 -6.85
C ASN A 48 -8.04 -26.41 -7.54
N CYS A 49 -7.30 -25.43 -8.06
CA CYS A 49 -7.87 -24.33 -8.86
C CYS A 49 -7.32 -24.22 -10.29
N PHE A 50 -6.25 -23.46 -10.51
CA PHE A 50 -5.72 -23.19 -11.85
C PHE A 50 -4.59 -24.14 -12.23
N GLU A 51 -4.67 -24.70 -13.44
CA GLU A 51 -3.61 -25.51 -14.02
C GLU A 51 -3.08 -24.88 -15.30
N ILE A 52 -1.80 -24.52 -15.33
CA ILE A 52 -1.15 -23.95 -16.50
C ILE A 52 -0.51 -25.08 -17.31
N ASN A 53 -1.20 -25.53 -18.37
CA ASN A 53 -0.77 -26.65 -19.20
C ASN A 53 -0.18 -26.25 -20.56
N ALA A 54 -0.03 -24.96 -20.86
CA ALA A 54 0.72 -24.47 -22.02
C ALA A 54 1.82 -23.46 -21.62
N GLU A 55 2.79 -23.26 -22.52
CA GLU A 55 3.88 -22.29 -22.31
C GLU A 55 3.38 -20.84 -22.45
N SER A 56 4.15 -19.91 -21.88
CA SER A 56 3.96 -18.47 -22.09
C SER A 56 2.59 -17.92 -21.68
N ILE A 57 1.89 -18.59 -20.76
CA ILE A 57 0.60 -18.13 -20.23
C ILE A 57 0.82 -17.00 -19.24
N THR A 58 0.03 -15.94 -19.33
CA THR A 58 -0.09 -14.95 -18.25
C THR A 58 -1.40 -15.18 -17.50
N LEU A 59 -1.33 -15.50 -16.21
CA LEU A 59 -2.46 -15.45 -15.28
C LEU A 59 -2.37 -14.14 -14.47
N ASP A 60 -3.20 -13.18 -14.82
CA ASP A 60 -3.40 -11.96 -14.05
C ASP A 60 -4.60 -12.14 -13.13
N LEU A 61 -4.35 -12.25 -11.83
CA LEU A 61 -5.39 -12.39 -10.83
C LEU A 61 -6.14 -11.07 -10.56
N ASN A 62 -5.71 -9.96 -11.18
CA ASN A 62 -6.45 -8.69 -11.23
C ASN A 62 -6.92 -8.16 -9.86
N LYS A 63 -6.09 -8.37 -8.84
CA LYS A 63 -6.27 -8.05 -7.42
C LYS A 63 -7.40 -8.81 -6.72
N TYR A 64 -7.98 -9.81 -7.37
CA TYR A 64 -8.93 -10.71 -6.75
C TYR A 64 -8.24 -11.78 -5.90
N ILE A 65 -9.06 -12.43 -5.08
CA ILE A 65 -8.66 -13.45 -4.12
C ILE A 65 -9.01 -14.83 -4.68
N VAL A 66 -8.06 -15.75 -4.64
CA VAL A 66 -8.28 -17.18 -4.83
C VAL A 66 -8.11 -17.85 -3.47
N SER A 67 -9.18 -18.44 -2.96
CA SER A 67 -9.23 -19.06 -1.64
C SER A 67 -9.60 -20.55 -1.71
N GLY A 68 -8.86 -21.37 -0.98
CA GLY A 68 -9.08 -22.82 -0.88
C GLY A 68 -9.68 -23.25 0.46
N ASP A 69 -9.61 -24.55 0.71
CA ASP A 69 -10.06 -25.26 1.91
C ASP A 69 -8.93 -26.01 2.64
N ASP A 70 -7.72 -25.44 2.57
CA ASP A 70 -6.44 -25.99 3.07
C ASP A 70 -5.98 -27.28 2.36
N ASN A 71 -6.65 -27.68 1.27
CA ASN A 71 -6.25 -28.79 0.41
C ASN A 71 -5.77 -28.30 -0.95
N GLY A 72 -5.16 -29.20 -1.74
CA GLY A 72 -4.81 -28.95 -3.14
C GLY A 72 -3.85 -27.78 -3.38
N TYR A 73 -3.87 -27.27 -4.62
CA TYR A 73 -3.11 -26.10 -5.03
C TYR A 73 -3.98 -25.00 -5.65
N ALA A 74 -3.60 -23.73 -5.45
CA ALA A 74 -4.27 -22.62 -6.11
C ALA A 74 -3.82 -22.48 -7.57
N VAL A 75 -2.52 -22.58 -7.82
CA VAL A 75 -1.94 -22.52 -9.17
C VAL A 75 -0.89 -23.61 -9.30
N GLN A 76 -1.02 -24.48 -10.29
CA GLN A 76 0.03 -25.41 -10.68
C GLN A 76 0.57 -25.05 -12.06
N ILE A 77 1.87 -24.82 -12.13
CA ILE A 77 2.61 -24.49 -13.34
C ILE A 77 3.33 -25.74 -13.84
N LYS A 78 2.93 -26.25 -15.01
CA LYS A 78 3.52 -27.45 -15.64
C LYS A 78 4.38 -27.13 -16.87
N ASN A 79 4.46 -25.86 -17.27
CA ASN A 79 5.22 -25.41 -18.44
C ASN A 79 6.02 -24.15 -18.14
N SER A 80 6.93 -23.80 -19.05
CA SER A 80 7.87 -22.70 -18.88
C SER A 80 7.32 -21.35 -19.36
N HIS A 81 8.03 -20.26 -19.03
CA HIS A 81 7.77 -18.91 -19.54
C HIS A 81 6.44 -18.25 -19.13
N SER A 82 5.73 -18.81 -18.15
CA SER A 82 4.45 -18.29 -17.68
C SER A 82 4.63 -17.17 -16.65
N VAL A 83 3.64 -16.29 -16.53
CA VAL A 83 3.62 -15.15 -15.59
C VAL A 83 2.38 -15.22 -14.72
N ILE A 84 2.56 -15.24 -13.40
CA ILE A 84 1.45 -15.23 -12.43
C ILE A 84 1.58 -13.95 -11.62
N ARG A 85 0.54 -13.12 -11.61
CA ARG A 85 0.65 -11.78 -11.03
C ARG A 85 -0.63 -11.24 -10.41
N ASN A 86 -0.43 -10.24 -9.56
CA ASN A 86 -1.43 -9.31 -9.07
C ASN A 86 -2.64 -9.98 -8.41
N GLY A 87 -2.46 -10.86 -7.43
CA GLY A 87 -3.61 -11.36 -6.68
C GLY A 87 -3.23 -11.94 -5.34
N ARG A 88 -4.26 -12.39 -4.63
CA ARG A 88 -4.12 -13.00 -3.31
C ARG A 88 -4.46 -14.47 -3.39
N ILE A 89 -3.54 -15.32 -2.97
CA ILE A 89 -3.67 -16.77 -2.94
C ILE A 89 -3.61 -17.23 -1.48
N GLN A 90 -4.68 -17.86 -1.00
CA GLN A 90 -4.78 -18.24 0.41
C GLN A 90 -5.51 -19.54 0.69
N ASN A 91 -5.17 -20.16 1.82
CA ASN A 91 -5.84 -21.35 2.37
C ASN A 91 -5.78 -22.57 1.43
N PHE A 92 -4.62 -22.86 0.85
CA PHE A 92 -4.36 -24.10 0.12
C PHE A 92 -3.27 -24.92 0.82
N ASN A 93 -3.16 -26.21 0.50
CA ASN A 93 -1.98 -26.97 0.90
C ASN A 93 -0.73 -26.41 0.22
N LYS A 94 -0.83 -26.05 -1.06
CA LYS A 94 0.22 -25.35 -1.81
C LYS A 94 -0.38 -24.10 -2.46
N GLY A 95 0.13 -22.91 -2.16
CA GLY A 95 -0.31 -21.69 -2.85
C GLY A 95 -0.02 -21.79 -4.34
N ILE A 96 1.27 -21.89 -4.69
CA ILE A 96 1.73 -22.08 -6.07
C ILE A 96 2.67 -23.30 -6.13
N GLU A 97 2.38 -24.24 -7.01
CA GLU A 97 3.24 -25.38 -7.32
C GLU A 97 3.91 -25.19 -8.69
N ILE A 98 5.23 -25.33 -8.75
CA ILE A 98 6.01 -25.29 -9.99
C ILE A 98 6.58 -26.68 -10.24
N LEU A 99 6.13 -27.33 -11.31
CA LEU A 99 6.42 -28.72 -11.62
C LEU A 99 7.36 -28.83 -12.81
N ASP A 100 8.64 -29.14 -12.57
CA ASP A 100 9.65 -29.36 -13.62
C ASP A 100 9.68 -28.28 -14.72
N SER A 101 9.45 -27.03 -14.30
CA SER A 101 9.20 -25.90 -15.19
C SER A 101 10.13 -24.74 -14.90
N ASN A 102 10.53 -24.03 -15.96
CA ASN A 102 11.61 -23.06 -15.90
C ASN A 102 11.20 -21.68 -16.40
N LYS A 103 11.94 -20.64 -16.01
CA LYS A 103 11.77 -19.27 -16.54
C LYS A 103 10.37 -18.70 -16.38
N ASN A 104 9.62 -19.15 -15.37
CA ASN A 104 8.36 -18.54 -14.99
C ASN A 104 8.59 -17.30 -14.13
N THR A 105 7.62 -16.39 -14.09
CA THR A 105 7.67 -15.16 -13.29
C THR A 105 6.50 -15.12 -12.32
N LEU A 106 6.80 -14.96 -11.03
CA LEU A 106 5.82 -14.68 -9.99
C LEU A 106 6.05 -13.25 -9.47
N ILE A 107 5.08 -12.36 -9.66
CA ILE A 107 5.25 -10.94 -9.33
C ILE A 107 3.98 -10.27 -8.82
N GLY A 108 4.09 -9.49 -7.75
CA GLY A 108 2.96 -8.70 -7.23
C GLY A 108 1.87 -9.55 -6.60
N ASN A 109 2.17 -10.76 -6.12
CA ASN A 109 1.22 -11.63 -5.47
C ASN A 109 1.29 -11.54 -3.94
N GLU A 110 0.15 -11.66 -3.28
CA GLU A 110 0.02 -11.97 -1.85
C GLU A 110 -0.22 -13.47 -1.69
N ILE A 111 0.80 -14.23 -1.31
CA ILE A 111 0.71 -15.68 -1.11
C ILE A 111 0.74 -15.94 0.39
N ILE A 112 -0.41 -16.20 1.00
CA ILE A 112 -0.55 -16.18 2.45
C ILE A 112 -1.41 -17.32 3.00
N ASN A 113 -1.20 -17.71 4.26
CA ASN A 113 -2.03 -18.71 4.94
C ASN A 113 -2.20 -20.02 4.17
N ASN A 114 -1.22 -20.39 3.36
CA ASN A 114 -1.11 -21.73 2.80
C ASN A 114 -0.22 -22.57 3.72
N GLU A 115 -0.34 -23.89 3.65
CA GLU A 115 0.62 -24.77 4.34
C GLU A 115 2.02 -24.56 3.74
N VAL A 116 2.12 -24.59 2.41
CA VAL A 116 3.31 -24.20 1.65
C VAL A 116 2.95 -23.04 0.72
N GLY A 117 3.70 -21.94 0.78
CA GLY A 117 3.49 -20.79 -0.10
C GLY A 117 3.81 -21.12 -1.55
N ILE A 118 5.09 -21.41 -1.83
CA ILE A 118 5.57 -21.83 -3.16
C ILE A 118 6.30 -23.16 -3.03
N TYR A 119 5.83 -24.17 -3.75
CA TYR A 119 6.40 -25.50 -3.80
C TYR A 119 7.12 -25.73 -5.14
N PHE A 120 8.44 -25.90 -5.10
CA PHE A 120 9.24 -26.26 -6.27
C PHE A 120 9.42 -27.77 -6.33
N ASN A 121 9.03 -28.38 -7.45
CA ASN A 121 9.12 -29.81 -7.64
C ASN A 121 10.09 -30.16 -8.78
N PHE A 122 10.91 -31.19 -8.56
CA PHE A 122 11.84 -31.76 -9.53
C PHE A 122 12.88 -30.74 -10.05
N GLY A 123 12.96 -30.56 -11.38
CA GLY A 123 13.97 -29.79 -12.09
C GLY A 123 13.73 -28.28 -12.16
N ALA A 124 12.68 -27.75 -11.52
CA ALA A 124 12.28 -26.35 -11.67
C ALA A 124 13.41 -25.35 -11.33
N SER A 125 13.88 -24.60 -12.32
CA SER A 125 15.00 -23.67 -12.25
C SER A 125 14.74 -22.35 -12.98
N ASP A 126 15.57 -21.35 -12.70
CA ASP A 126 15.57 -20.06 -13.40
C ASP A 126 14.23 -19.32 -13.37
N ASN A 127 13.36 -19.61 -12.39
CA ASN A 127 12.13 -18.87 -12.19
C ASN A 127 12.44 -17.55 -11.47
N ALA A 128 11.79 -16.47 -11.87
CA ALA A 128 11.92 -15.15 -11.28
C ALA A 128 10.77 -14.91 -10.28
N ILE A 129 11.11 -14.71 -9.01
CA ILE A 129 10.17 -14.46 -7.92
C ILE A 129 10.59 -13.17 -7.26
N ASN A 130 9.88 -12.07 -7.53
CA ASN A 130 10.20 -10.76 -6.94
C ASN A 130 8.93 -9.94 -6.71
N ASN A 131 8.98 -8.99 -5.78
CA ASN A 131 7.85 -8.12 -5.42
C ASN A 131 6.59 -8.90 -5.00
N ASN A 132 6.73 -10.01 -4.30
CA ASN A 132 5.60 -10.75 -3.70
C ASN A 132 5.59 -10.56 -2.18
N TYR A 133 4.41 -10.66 -1.57
CA TYR A 133 4.23 -10.78 -0.13
C TYR A 133 3.99 -12.25 0.21
N ILE A 134 4.92 -12.88 0.93
CA ILE A 134 4.91 -14.33 1.18
C ILE A 134 4.81 -14.56 2.68
N SER A 135 3.69 -15.13 3.15
CA SER A 135 3.41 -15.35 4.58
C SER A 135 2.61 -16.63 4.84
N ASN A 136 3.30 -17.75 4.95
CA ASN A 136 2.72 -19.10 5.04
C ASN A 136 3.31 -19.86 6.23
N ASN A 137 2.81 -21.06 6.51
CA ASN A 137 3.43 -21.93 7.51
C ASN A 137 4.87 -22.28 7.09
N GLU A 138 5.04 -22.74 5.85
CA GLU A 138 6.32 -22.82 5.14
C GLU A 138 6.27 -21.92 3.90
N ASN A 139 7.10 -20.87 3.84
CA ASN A 139 7.06 -19.94 2.70
C ASN A 139 7.47 -20.61 1.38
N ILE A 140 8.58 -21.35 1.40
CA ILE A 140 9.16 -22.01 0.22
C ILE A 140 9.55 -23.43 0.58
N GLN A 141 9.10 -24.40 -0.22
CA GLN A 141 9.54 -25.79 -0.12
C GLN A 141 10.16 -26.24 -1.45
N PHE A 142 11.22 -27.05 -1.37
CA PHE A 142 11.97 -27.56 -2.52
C PHE A 142 12.05 -29.09 -2.49
N ASN A 143 11.54 -29.74 -3.54
CA ASN A 143 11.79 -31.14 -3.86
C ASN A 143 12.77 -31.26 -5.03
N GLY A 144 14.01 -30.82 -4.78
CA GLY A 144 15.05 -30.54 -5.78
C GLY A 144 15.58 -29.13 -5.55
N ILE A 145 16.90 -28.94 -5.45
CA ILE A 145 17.49 -27.65 -5.10
C ILE A 145 18.20 -27.04 -6.32
N ASN A 146 17.39 -26.57 -7.27
CA ASN A 146 17.88 -25.84 -8.43
C ASN A 146 17.85 -24.33 -8.17
N PRO A 147 18.73 -23.56 -8.83
CA PRO A 147 18.79 -22.11 -8.65
C PRO A 147 17.55 -21.43 -9.23
N ASN A 148 17.05 -20.43 -8.52
CA ASN A 148 16.00 -19.51 -8.95
C ASN A 148 16.42 -18.06 -8.61
N ILE A 149 15.73 -17.09 -9.20
CA ILE A 149 16.04 -15.66 -9.09
C ILE A 149 15.02 -15.01 -8.15
N TRP A 150 15.48 -14.42 -7.04
CA TRP A 150 14.61 -13.95 -5.95
C TRP A 150 14.48 -12.43 -5.83
N ASN A 151 15.11 -11.70 -6.74
CA ASN A 151 15.05 -10.26 -6.79
C ASN A 151 15.29 -9.76 -8.22
N SER A 152 14.76 -8.58 -8.53
CA SER A 152 15.07 -7.84 -9.75
C SER A 152 16.13 -6.76 -9.49
N GLU A 153 16.49 -6.02 -10.53
CA GLU A 153 17.12 -4.72 -10.36
C GLU A 153 16.20 -3.79 -9.56
N LYS A 154 16.81 -2.88 -8.79
CA LYS A 154 16.07 -1.89 -8.00
C LYS A 154 15.37 -0.90 -8.92
N GLN A 155 14.06 -0.75 -8.78
CA GLN A 155 13.25 0.18 -9.57
C GLN A 155 12.47 1.15 -8.66
N LYS A 156 12.50 2.44 -8.97
CA LYS A 156 11.76 3.47 -8.21
C LYS A 156 10.28 3.44 -8.58
N GLN A 157 9.56 2.52 -7.96
CA GLN A 157 8.15 2.26 -8.17
C GLN A 157 7.55 1.69 -6.88
N SER A 158 6.25 1.95 -6.65
CA SER A 158 5.56 1.37 -5.50
C SER A 158 5.59 -0.16 -5.53
N ASN A 159 5.98 -0.77 -4.41
CA ASN A 159 6.11 -2.23 -4.26
C ASN A 159 4.89 -2.84 -3.55
N ILE A 160 4.91 -4.16 -3.34
CA ILE A 160 3.81 -4.94 -2.75
C ILE A 160 3.44 -4.53 -1.31
N ILE A 161 4.32 -3.84 -0.58
CA ILE A 161 4.04 -3.30 0.76
C ILE A 161 3.77 -1.79 0.76
N GLU A 162 3.51 -1.20 -0.41
CA GLU A 162 3.35 0.26 -0.63
C GLU A 162 4.66 1.06 -0.42
N GLY A 163 5.81 0.40 -0.39
CA GLY A 163 7.13 1.03 -0.30
C GLY A 163 7.58 1.65 -1.62
N PRO A 164 8.59 2.53 -1.62
CA PRO A 164 8.94 3.36 -2.78
C PRO A 164 9.76 2.65 -3.87
N MET A 165 10.21 1.43 -3.62
CA MET A 165 11.14 0.72 -4.50
C MET A 165 10.81 -0.77 -4.64
N ILE A 166 10.85 -1.29 -5.86
CA ILE A 166 10.82 -2.72 -6.17
C ILE A 166 12.26 -3.27 -6.13
N GLY A 167 12.43 -4.49 -5.63
CA GLY A 167 13.69 -5.23 -5.62
C GLY A 167 13.45 -6.72 -5.41
N GLY A 168 13.41 -7.18 -4.15
CA GLY A 168 13.10 -8.56 -3.78
C GLY A 168 11.66 -8.76 -3.30
N ASN A 169 11.46 -9.72 -2.42
CA ASN A 169 10.16 -10.09 -1.85
C ASN A 169 10.03 -9.62 -0.40
N PHE A 170 8.79 -9.60 0.11
CA PHE A 170 8.50 -9.42 1.52
C PHE A 170 8.27 -10.77 2.19
N TRP A 171 9.23 -11.19 3.02
CA TRP A 171 9.27 -12.48 3.71
C TRP A 171 8.65 -12.38 5.10
N ALA A 172 7.35 -12.66 5.18
CA ALA A 172 6.58 -12.60 6.42
C ALA A 172 6.32 -13.99 7.00
N LYS A 173 5.80 -14.01 8.23
CA LYS A 173 5.17 -15.17 8.87
C LYS A 173 3.86 -14.73 9.53
N PRO A 174 2.86 -15.63 9.65
CA PRO A 174 1.59 -15.29 10.31
C PRO A 174 1.75 -14.79 11.75
N ASP A 175 2.78 -15.26 12.47
CA ASP A 175 3.09 -14.85 13.85
C ASP A 175 3.83 -13.50 13.97
N GLY A 176 4.14 -12.84 12.85
CA GLY A 176 4.84 -11.56 12.83
C GLY A 176 6.37 -11.65 12.91
N THR A 177 6.95 -12.86 12.94
CA THR A 177 8.40 -13.08 13.10
C THR A 177 9.16 -13.30 11.78
N GLY A 178 8.52 -13.04 10.64
CA GLY A 178 9.15 -13.17 9.33
C GLY A 178 10.40 -12.30 9.19
N PHE A 179 11.30 -12.71 8.29
CA PHE A 179 12.57 -12.03 8.07
C PHE A 179 12.36 -10.55 7.74
N SER A 180 11.53 -10.24 6.74
CA SER A 180 11.22 -8.86 6.35
C SER A 180 10.46 -8.08 7.41
N GLN A 181 9.76 -8.76 8.34
CA GLN A 181 9.02 -8.12 9.42
C GLN A 181 9.93 -7.64 10.56
N THR A 182 11.11 -8.24 10.69
CA THR A 182 12.04 -8.04 11.82
C THR A 182 13.42 -7.53 11.43
N CYS A 183 13.78 -7.62 10.13
CA CYS A 183 15.08 -7.18 9.65
C CYS A 183 15.30 -5.68 9.88
N PRO A 184 16.54 -5.26 10.18
CA PRO A 184 16.92 -3.86 10.13
C PRO A 184 16.90 -3.31 8.70
N ASP A 185 16.44 -2.07 8.58
CA ASP A 185 16.67 -1.16 7.46
C ASP A 185 17.29 0.10 8.07
N SER A 186 18.62 0.11 8.12
CA SER A 186 19.38 1.16 8.83
C SER A 186 19.63 2.37 7.94
N ASN A 187 19.67 2.18 6.62
CA ASN A 187 19.89 3.24 5.64
C ASN A 187 18.58 3.89 5.16
N GLY A 188 17.42 3.30 5.48
CA GLY A 188 16.10 3.80 5.12
C GLY A 188 15.77 3.65 3.64
N ASP A 189 16.43 2.74 2.92
CA ASP A 189 16.23 2.54 1.48
C ASP A 189 15.05 1.61 1.15
N GLY A 190 14.37 1.09 2.18
CA GLY A 190 13.19 0.23 2.05
C GLY A 190 13.51 -1.26 1.92
N PHE A 191 14.78 -1.67 2.04
CA PHE A 191 15.21 -3.06 2.01
C PHE A 191 15.86 -3.47 3.33
N CYS A 192 15.87 -4.77 3.60
CA CYS A 192 16.64 -5.32 4.71
C CYS A 192 18.14 -5.10 4.44
N ASP A 193 18.91 -4.74 5.46
CA ASP A 193 20.35 -4.54 5.35
C ASP A 193 21.09 -5.84 4.95
N GLU A 194 20.55 -7.01 5.30
CA GLU A 194 21.11 -8.33 5.02
C GLU A 194 20.28 -9.11 3.98
N PRO A 195 20.92 -9.91 3.12
CA PRO A 195 20.22 -10.76 2.16
C PRO A 195 19.51 -11.94 2.84
N TYR A 196 18.37 -12.35 2.29
CA TYR A 196 17.63 -13.51 2.79
C TYR A 196 18.06 -14.79 2.06
N LYS A 197 18.81 -15.63 2.77
CA LYS A 197 19.28 -16.94 2.26
C LYS A 197 18.18 -17.99 2.45
N ILE A 198 17.50 -18.35 1.36
CA ILE A 198 16.39 -19.30 1.37
C ILE A 198 16.94 -20.73 1.39
N LYS A 199 17.88 -21.03 0.47
CA LYS A 199 18.59 -22.31 0.38
C LYS A 199 19.89 -22.12 -0.40
N VAL A 200 20.68 -23.18 -0.58
CA VAL A 200 21.87 -23.13 -1.44
C VAL A 200 21.48 -22.65 -2.84
N ASN A 201 22.25 -21.69 -3.38
CA ASN A 201 22.02 -21.01 -4.66
C ASN A 201 20.65 -20.31 -4.81
N ASN A 202 19.96 -20.05 -3.71
CA ASN A 202 18.66 -19.39 -3.67
C ASN A 202 18.68 -18.31 -2.59
N THR A 203 18.99 -17.07 -2.98
CA THR A 203 19.13 -15.92 -2.10
C THR A 203 18.39 -14.74 -2.68
N ASP A 204 17.56 -14.09 -1.87
CA ASP A 204 17.03 -12.76 -2.14
C ASP A 204 18.02 -11.71 -1.65
N PHE A 205 18.63 -10.96 -2.57
CA PHE A 205 19.62 -9.93 -2.23
C PHE A 205 19.02 -8.58 -1.87
N PHE A 206 17.72 -8.37 -2.16
CA PHE A 206 17.01 -7.14 -1.83
C PHE A 206 15.68 -7.44 -1.13
N PRO A 207 15.67 -8.18 0.01
CA PRO A 207 14.43 -8.43 0.73
C PRO A 207 13.80 -7.11 1.14
N LEU A 208 12.49 -6.95 0.92
CA LEU A 208 11.78 -5.74 1.33
C LEU A 208 11.77 -5.65 2.85
N ALA A 209 12.10 -4.49 3.42
CA ALA A 209 12.00 -4.26 4.86
C ALA A 209 10.60 -3.76 5.22
N LYS A 210 10.12 -4.13 6.40
CA LYS A 210 8.87 -3.60 6.94
C LYS A 210 8.92 -2.07 6.92
N LEU A 211 7.94 -1.46 6.26
CA LEU A 211 7.88 -0.01 6.18
C LEU A 211 7.91 0.60 7.57
N LYS A 212 8.99 1.33 7.84
CA LYS A 212 9.01 2.34 8.89
C LYS A 212 8.23 3.52 8.34
N ARG A 213 6.93 3.51 8.58
CA ARG A 213 6.03 4.64 8.32
C ARG A 213 6.43 5.77 9.29
N THR A 214 7.42 6.58 8.92
CA THR A 214 8.05 7.58 9.81
C THR A 214 7.43 8.97 9.68
N THR A 215 6.59 9.22 8.68
CA THR A 215 5.97 10.52 8.45
C THR A 215 4.46 10.40 8.24
N THR A 216 3.75 11.47 8.56
CA THR A 216 2.30 11.67 8.36
C THR A 216 2.07 12.98 7.63
N ASP A 217 0.81 13.28 7.29
CA ASP A 217 0.40 14.59 6.76
C ASP A 217 -1.00 14.88 7.30
N VAL A 218 -1.17 15.93 8.12
CA VAL A 218 -2.47 16.27 8.71
C VAL A 218 -2.99 17.63 8.24
N GLU A 219 -4.07 17.61 7.46
CA GLU A 219 -4.65 18.81 6.87
C GLU A 219 -5.86 19.33 7.66
N ILE A 220 -5.93 20.64 7.93
CA ILE A 220 -7.18 21.31 8.31
C ILE A 220 -8.07 21.51 7.06
N ARG A 221 -8.87 20.50 6.76
CA ARG A 221 -9.73 20.46 5.57
C ARG A 221 -10.74 21.60 5.53
N SER A 222 -11.43 21.89 6.64
CA SER A 222 -12.40 23.00 6.68
C SER A 222 -12.68 23.52 8.08
N ILE A 223 -12.97 24.83 8.17
CA ILE A 223 -13.63 25.48 9.32
C ILE A 223 -14.97 26.01 8.81
N ARG A 224 -16.07 25.71 9.52
CA ARG A 224 -17.40 26.24 9.22
C ARG A 224 -18.08 26.75 10.48
N ILE A 225 -18.90 27.78 10.34
CA ILE A 225 -19.71 28.35 11.42
C ILE A 225 -21.20 28.17 11.16
N PHE A 226 -21.97 28.06 12.23
CA PHE A 226 -23.43 27.97 12.20
C PHE A 226 -24.02 28.85 13.32
N PRO A 227 -24.87 29.83 13.01
CA PRO A 227 -25.26 30.26 11.66
C PRO A 227 -24.08 30.85 10.84
N ASN A 228 -24.23 30.91 9.52
CA ASN A 228 -23.21 31.47 8.62
C ASN A 228 -23.19 33.01 8.59
N GLN A 229 -24.25 33.64 9.08
CA GLN A 229 -24.38 35.08 9.30
C GLN A 229 -24.89 35.33 10.72
N PRO A 230 -24.02 35.17 11.73
CA PRO A 230 -24.41 35.36 13.12
C PRO A 230 -24.71 36.82 13.45
N GLN A 231 -25.62 37.02 14.40
CA GLN A 231 -26.00 38.32 14.94
C GLN A 231 -25.56 38.46 16.41
N VAL A 232 -25.55 39.69 16.91
CA VAL A 232 -25.30 39.95 18.34
C VAL A 232 -26.35 39.22 19.19
N GLY A 233 -25.88 38.39 20.13
CA GLY A 233 -26.71 37.52 20.95
C GLY A 233 -26.74 36.06 20.51
N ASP A 234 -26.26 35.73 19.31
CA ASP A 234 -26.22 34.35 18.82
C ASP A 234 -25.18 33.51 19.56
N THR A 235 -25.47 32.21 19.68
CA THR A 235 -24.45 31.18 19.93
C THR A 235 -24.02 30.57 18.61
N VAL A 236 -22.75 30.76 18.25
CA VAL A 236 -22.14 30.24 17.03
C VAL A 236 -21.49 28.90 17.30
N ARG A 237 -21.89 27.89 16.53
CA ARG A 237 -21.23 26.58 16.48
C ARG A 237 -20.14 26.56 15.42
N VAL A 238 -18.92 26.20 15.81
CA VAL A 238 -17.76 25.98 14.93
C VAL A 238 -17.60 24.49 14.66
N VAL A 239 -17.45 24.13 13.38
CA VAL A 239 -17.17 22.76 12.94
C VAL A 239 -15.85 22.74 12.18
N ILE A 240 -14.84 22.06 12.72
CA ILE A 240 -13.51 21.91 12.13
C ILE A 240 -13.34 20.46 11.69
N LYS A 241 -12.92 20.24 10.44
CA LYS A 241 -12.55 18.92 9.92
C LYS A 241 -11.06 18.85 9.69
N ILE A 242 -10.43 17.83 10.28
CA ILE A 242 -9.00 17.52 10.16
C ILE A 242 -8.88 16.17 9.46
N LYS A 243 -8.00 16.04 8.48
CA LYS A 243 -7.82 14.79 7.73
C LYS A 243 -6.38 14.33 7.80
N ASN A 244 -6.17 13.03 8.04
CA ASN A 244 -4.90 12.39 7.77
C ASN A 244 -4.82 12.13 6.27
N LEU A 245 -3.86 12.72 5.58
CA LEU A 245 -3.67 12.46 4.15
C LEU A 245 -2.87 11.18 3.92
N GLU A 246 -2.22 10.64 4.94
CA GLU A 246 -1.37 9.45 4.82
C GLU A 246 -2.00 8.17 5.37
N ASN A 247 -1.33 7.05 5.08
CA ASN A 247 -1.71 5.73 5.58
C ASN A 247 -1.09 5.42 6.96
N VAL A 248 -0.48 6.41 7.62
CA VAL A 248 0.19 6.26 8.92
C VAL A 248 -0.72 6.82 10.01
N PRO A 249 -1.20 6.03 10.99
CA PRO A 249 -1.98 6.59 12.10
C PRO A 249 -1.09 7.52 12.92
N THR A 250 -1.68 8.59 13.45
CA THR A 250 -0.99 9.50 14.36
C THR A 250 -1.89 9.91 15.51
N ASN A 251 -1.31 10.54 16.52
CA ASN A 251 -2.08 11.33 17.45
C ASN A 251 -1.93 12.80 17.10
N LEU A 252 -3.05 13.48 16.93
CA LEU A 252 -3.07 14.94 16.77
C LEU A 252 -2.83 15.60 18.11
N ARG A 253 -2.05 16.67 18.10
CA ARG A 253 -1.99 17.70 19.13
C ARG A 253 -2.63 18.95 18.56
N ILE A 254 -3.74 19.38 19.15
CA ILE A 254 -4.43 20.59 18.73
C ILE A 254 -3.98 21.71 19.64
N SER A 255 -3.16 22.61 19.11
CA SER A 255 -2.56 23.65 19.94
C SER A 255 -3.54 24.79 20.23
N GLU A 256 -4.43 25.17 19.32
CA GLU A 256 -5.20 26.40 19.48
C GLU A 256 -6.49 26.38 18.64
N ILE A 257 -7.66 26.60 19.26
CA ILE A 257 -8.87 27.12 18.57
C ILE A 257 -9.06 28.51 19.12
N ARG A 258 -8.67 29.52 18.35
CA ARG A 258 -8.71 30.92 18.80
C ARG A 258 -9.81 31.64 18.06
N CYS A 259 -10.61 32.40 18.80
CA CYS A 259 -11.64 33.29 18.28
C CYS A 259 -11.45 34.67 18.89
N TRP A 260 -11.39 35.73 18.10
CA TRP A 260 -11.28 37.09 18.61
C TRP A 260 -11.92 38.11 17.67
N PRO A 261 -12.48 39.22 18.21
CA PRO A 261 -12.77 40.40 17.42
C PRO A 261 -11.46 41.00 16.90
N LYS A 262 -11.38 41.35 15.62
CA LYS A 262 -10.14 41.88 15.00
C LYS A 262 -9.71 43.26 15.50
N ILE A 263 -10.51 43.92 16.34
CA ILE A 263 -10.36 45.35 16.67
C ILE A 263 -9.55 45.58 17.96
N GLU A 264 -9.33 44.56 18.81
CA GLU A 264 -8.49 44.72 20.00
C GLU A 264 -7.61 43.48 20.25
N HIS A 265 -6.30 43.71 20.44
CA HIS A 265 -5.37 42.74 21.00
C HIS A 265 -5.76 42.41 22.46
N GLY A 266 -6.83 41.62 22.64
CA GLY A 266 -7.34 41.30 23.98
C GLY A 266 -8.68 40.55 24.04
N GLY A 267 -9.23 40.07 22.91
CA GLY A 267 -10.49 39.33 22.90
C GLY A 267 -10.43 38.00 23.67
N ARG A 268 -11.44 37.71 24.49
CA ARG A 268 -11.60 36.39 25.13
C ARG A 268 -11.71 35.31 24.05
N ALA A 269 -10.90 34.27 24.15
CA ALA A 269 -11.10 33.03 23.41
C ALA A 269 -12.56 32.57 23.56
N CYS A 270 -13.14 32.02 22.49
CA CYS A 270 -14.32 31.16 22.58
C CYS A 270 -14.24 30.34 23.88
N GLY A 271 -15.23 30.47 24.77
CA GLY A 271 -15.18 29.95 26.14
C GLY A 271 -14.56 28.55 26.18
N GLY A 272 -13.37 28.45 26.78
CA GLY A 272 -12.50 27.26 26.64
C GLY A 272 -11.06 27.58 26.23
N GLY A 273 -10.59 28.82 26.47
CA GLY A 273 -9.20 29.23 26.29
C GLY A 273 -8.22 28.41 27.12
N GLY A 274 -7.88 27.24 26.59
CA GLY A 274 -6.84 26.36 27.05
C GLY A 274 -6.42 25.52 25.87
N THR A 275 -5.11 25.36 25.71
CA THR A 275 -4.52 24.33 24.86
C THR A 275 -5.22 23.02 25.19
N ARG A 276 -6.13 22.56 24.34
CA ARG A 276 -6.80 21.28 24.52
C ARG A 276 -5.77 20.23 24.09
N GLY A 277 -4.82 19.92 24.98
CA GLY A 277 -3.72 18.98 24.78
C GLY A 277 -4.16 17.52 24.60
N TYR A 278 -5.32 17.28 24.00
CA TYR A 278 -5.74 15.95 23.59
C TYR A 278 -4.70 15.41 22.61
N SER A 279 -4.21 14.22 22.92
CA SER A 279 -3.60 13.32 21.96
C SER A 279 -4.78 12.60 21.30
N ILE A 280 -5.25 13.13 20.16
CA ILE A 280 -6.44 12.59 19.48
C ILE A 280 -5.94 11.56 18.47
N PRO A 281 -6.24 10.26 18.63
CA PRO A 281 -5.87 9.26 17.63
C PRO A 281 -6.60 9.58 16.32
N LEU A 282 -5.85 9.59 15.23
CA LEU A 282 -6.32 9.78 13.87
C LEU A 282 -5.70 8.69 13.00
N GLY A 283 -6.53 7.76 12.57
CA GLY A 283 -6.15 6.63 11.73
C GLY A 283 -5.77 7.03 10.30
N PRO A 284 -5.30 6.05 9.51
CA PRO A 284 -5.02 6.19 8.09
C PRO A 284 -6.22 6.80 7.33
N ARG A 285 -6.00 7.86 6.55
CA ARG A 285 -7.04 8.52 5.73
C ARG A 285 -8.28 9.02 6.50
N GLU A 286 -8.27 8.97 7.83
CA GLU A 286 -9.41 9.31 8.69
C GLU A 286 -9.67 10.83 8.70
N ILE A 287 -10.94 11.20 8.92
CA ILE A 287 -11.35 12.58 9.17
C ILE A 287 -11.86 12.69 10.61
N TYR A 288 -11.21 13.52 11.41
CA TYR A 288 -11.70 13.90 12.73
C TYR A 288 -12.47 15.22 12.67
N THR A 289 -13.59 15.30 13.39
CA THR A 289 -14.43 16.50 13.43
C THR A 289 -14.50 17.07 14.84
N ILE A 290 -14.13 18.34 14.99
CA ILE A 290 -14.29 19.09 16.23
C ILE A 290 -15.55 19.94 16.14
N ASN A 291 -16.34 19.94 17.21
CA ASN A 291 -17.48 20.83 17.38
C ASN A 291 -17.23 21.68 18.64
N ASP A 292 -17.31 22.99 18.52
CA ASP A 292 -17.24 23.92 19.65
C ASP A 292 -18.29 25.03 19.51
N ASN A 293 -18.65 25.69 20.61
CA ASN A 293 -19.67 26.74 20.62
C ASN A 293 -19.17 28.00 21.35
N PHE A 294 -19.56 29.17 20.88
CA PHE A 294 -19.31 30.43 21.57
C PHE A 294 -20.42 31.45 21.35
N ALA A 295 -20.63 32.32 22.32
CA ALA A 295 -21.62 33.38 22.22
C ALA A 295 -21.01 34.68 21.68
N ILE A 296 -21.76 35.39 20.84
CA ILE A 296 -21.40 36.71 20.33
C ILE A 296 -22.09 37.80 21.15
N TYR A 297 -21.31 38.75 21.67
CA TYR A 297 -21.83 39.84 22.50
C TYR A 297 -21.69 41.23 21.85
N THR A 298 -20.88 41.38 20.81
CA THR A 298 -20.61 42.65 20.13
C THR A 298 -20.60 42.47 18.62
N SER A 299 -21.07 43.48 17.87
CA SER A 299 -20.89 43.54 16.42
C SER A 299 -19.42 43.78 16.06
N GLY A 300 -19.01 43.32 14.90
CA GLY A 300 -17.64 43.52 14.40
C GLY A 300 -17.14 42.35 13.55
N GLU A 301 -15.89 42.45 13.12
CA GLU A 301 -15.21 41.37 12.41
C GLU A 301 -14.55 40.39 13.39
N TYR A 302 -14.82 39.10 13.20
CA TYR A 302 -14.27 38.02 13.99
C TYR A 302 -13.37 37.14 13.13
N SER A 303 -12.34 36.56 13.75
CA SER A 303 -11.52 35.51 13.13
C SER A 303 -11.55 34.23 13.94
N ILE A 304 -11.51 33.08 13.26
CA ILE A 304 -11.33 31.75 13.86
C ILE A 304 -10.10 31.11 13.21
N SER A 305 -9.09 30.78 14.03
CA SER A 305 -7.92 30.03 13.58
C SER A 305 -7.78 28.71 14.34
N THR A 306 -7.26 27.71 13.65
CA THR A 306 -6.91 26.40 14.23
C THR A 306 -5.58 25.89 13.72
N ARG A 307 -4.85 25.17 14.58
CA ARG A 307 -3.65 24.41 14.22
C ARG A 307 -3.73 22.99 14.80
N ALA A 308 -3.41 22.00 13.98
CA ALA A 308 -3.33 20.60 14.38
C ALA A 308 -1.99 20.01 13.94
N ASP A 309 -1.20 19.54 14.89
CA ASP A 309 0.09 18.92 14.62
C ASP A 309 0.02 17.41 14.84
N SER A 310 0.63 16.66 13.95
CA SER A 310 0.90 15.25 14.19
C SER A 310 2.00 15.07 15.24
N GLN A 311 1.89 14.07 16.10
CA GLN A 311 2.98 13.63 16.99
C GLN A 311 4.06 12.83 16.23
N ILE A 312 3.75 12.38 15.01
CA ILE A 312 4.69 11.81 14.05
C ILE A 312 5.12 12.94 13.10
N PRO A 313 6.39 12.97 12.61
CA PRO A 313 6.84 13.98 11.66
C PRO A 313 5.85 14.22 10.52
N ASP A 314 5.41 15.47 10.37
CA ASP A 314 4.49 15.89 9.32
C ASP A 314 5.28 16.35 8.07
N ASN A 315 4.94 15.81 6.90
CA ASN A 315 5.62 16.13 5.65
C ASN A 315 5.19 17.49 5.04
N ASN A 316 4.08 18.08 5.50
CA ASN A 316 3.52 19.32 4.98
C ASN A 316 2.88 20.16 6.09
N GLN A 317 3.71 20.77 6.93
CA GLN A 317 3.25 21.59 8.05
C GLN A 317 2.43 22.84 7.65
N GLU A 318 2.41 23.23 6.37
CA GLU A 318 1.65 24.41 5.92
C GLU A 318 0.13 24.17 5.96
N ASN A 319 -0.31 22.93 5.72
CA ASN A 319 -1.72 22.58 5.67
C ASN A 319 -2.31 22.25 7.08
N ASN A 320 -1.45 22.20 8.10
CA ASN A 320 -1.77 21.94 9.50
C ASN A 320 -2.52 23.10 10.18
N GLN A 321 -2.70 24.23 9.48
CA GLN A 321 -3.36 25.42 10.01
C GLN A 321 -4.35 26.02 9.02
N LYS A 322 -5.40 26.63 9.56
CA LYS A 322 -6.39 27.37 8.76
C LYS A 322 -7.01 28.50 9.58
N GLU A 323 -7.35 29.58 8.91
CA GLU A 323 -8.06 30.73 9.49
C GLU A 323 -9.23 31.12 8.59
N ILE A 324 -10.34 31.52 9.21
CA ILE A 324 -11.49 32.13 8.53
C ILE A 324 -11.90 33.41 9.26
N SER A 325 -12.50 34.36 8.55
CA SER A 325 -13.09 35.55 9.16
C SER A 325 -14.56 35.70 8.76
N PHE A 326 -15.35 36.33 9.63
CA PHE A 326 -16.77 36.61 9.42
C PHE A 326 -17.18 37.89 10.13
N ILE A 327 -18.32 38.47 9.73
CA ILE A 327 -18.85 39.72 10.27
C ILE A 327 -20.12 39.41 11.07
N VAL A 328 -20.27 40.09 12.20
CA VAL A 328 -21.49 40.13 13.03
C VAL A 328 -22.03 41.55 13.12
#